data_AF-A0A135VCU9-F1
#
_entry.id   AF-A0A135VCU9-F1
#
_cell.length_a   1.000
_cell.length_b   1.000
_cell.length_c   1.000
_cell.angle_alpha   90.00
_cell.angle_beta   90.00
_cell.angle_gamma   90.00
#
_symmetry.space_group_name_H-M   'P 1'
#
loop_
_entity.id
_entity.type
_entity.pdbx_description
1 polymer ?
#
loop_
_entity_poly.entity_id
_entity_poly.type
_entity_poly.pdbx_seq_one_letter_code
_entity_poly.pdbx_strand_id
1 'polypeptide(L)'
;MVREPEITPSILASIPECLRDALKEAINTRGRGRKSVLISSNSLTNRFIFSRWGIRPSQRRRYKNLFASVRKQSRVVFQHFLLRGRVEWTEDSERHVFGVYKFDEIRGNLILGFVAMTPESEWTLSKR
;
A
#
# COMPACT_ATOMS: atom_id res chain seq x y z
N MET A 1 21.08 24.24 -6.75
CA MET A 1 19.94 23.41 -7.22
C MET A 1 19.97 22.09 -6.45
N VAL A 2 18.87 21.67 -5.83
CA VAL A 2 18.82 20.32 -5.22
C VAL A 2 18.39 19.34 -6.29
N ARG A 3 19.26 18.37 -6.56
CA ARG A 3 19.02 17.29 -7.54
C ARG A 3 17.90 16.39 -7.03
N GLU A 4 16.99 15.97 -7.91
CA GLU A 4 16.01 14.94 -7.52
C GLU A 4 16.74 13.64 -7.16
N PRO A 5 16.25 12.88 -6.17
CA PRO A 5 16.80 11.57 -5.86
C PRO A 5 16.73 10.63 -7.06
N GLU A 6 17.73 9.79 -7.21
CA GLU A 6 17.76 8.77 -8.25
C GLU A 6 16.82 7.60 -7.90
N ILE A 7 15.98 7.22 -8.86
CA ILE A 7 15.09 6.06 -8.74
C ILE A 7 15.72 4.91 -9.52
N THR A 8 15.97 3.81 -8.83
CA THR A 8 16.37 2.55 -9.46
C THR A 8 15.20 1.55 -9.45
N PRO A 9 15.18 0.57 -10.37
CA PRO A 9 14.22 -0.54 -10.33
C PRO A 9 14.24 -1.29 -9.00
N SER A 10 15.42 -1.46 -8.38
CA SER A 10 15.57 -2.12 -7.07
C SER A 10 14.90 -1.34 -5.95
N ILE A 11 14.92 -0.01 -5.98
CA ILE A 11 14.17 0.82 -5.03
C ILE A 11 12.67 0.64 -5.25
N LEU A 12 12.21 0.70 -6.50
CA LEU A 12 10.78 0.53 -6.81
C LEU A 12 10.24 -0.87 -6.46
N ALA A 13 11.10 -1.88 -6.50
CA ALA A 13 10.78 -3.24 -6.10
C ALA A 13 10.47 -3.37 -4.61
N SER A 14 10.86 -2.41 -3.76
CA SER A 14 10.57 -2.42 -2.32
C SER A 14 9.24 -1.76 -1.91
N ILE A 15 8.42 -1.33 -2.88
CA ILE A 15 7.09 -0.75 -2.60
C ILE A 15 6.12 -1.75 -1.95
N PRO A 16 6.08 -3.04 -2.33
CA PRO A 16 5.27 -4.04 -1.64
C PRO A 16 5.62 -4.18 -0.15
N GLU A 17 6.90 -4.10 0.22
CA GLU A 17 7.39 -4.09 1.60
C GLU A 17 6.76 -2.93 2.37
N CYS A 18 6.78 -1.72 1.78
CA CYS A 18 6.18 -0.54 2.40
C CYS A 18 4.65 -0.70 2.60
N LEU A 19 3.96 -1.43 1.72
CA LEU A 19 2.55 -1.77 1.93
C LEU A 19 2.38 -2.74 3.11
N ARG A 20 3.23 -3.77 3.22
CA ARG A 20 3.19 -4.71 4.35
C ARG A 20 3.38 -3.97 5.67
N ASP A 21 4.35 -3.07 5.75
CA ASP A 21 4.59 -2.27 6.96
C ASP A 21 3.38 -1.38 7.30
N ALA A 22 2.69 -0.85 6.28
CA ALA A 22 1.46 -0.09 6.49
C ALA A 22 0.31 -0.94 7.01
N LEU A 23 0.21 -2.19 6.56
CA LEU A 23 -0.80 -3.14 7.04
C LEU A 23 -0.52 -3.60 8.48
N LYS A 24 0.75 -3.86 8.82
CA LYS A 24 1.17 -4.24 10.19
C LYS A 24 0.85 -3.13 11.19
N GLU A 25 1.25 -1.90 10.88
CA GLU A 25 0.92 -0.75 11.73
C GLU A 25 -0.59 -0.57 11.89
N ALA A 26 -1.36 -0.79 10.83
CA ALA A 26 -2.81 -0.69 10.87
C ALA A 26 -3.49 -1.79 11.69
N ILE A 27 -2.91 -3.00 11.76
CA ILE A 27 -3.37 -4.04 12.71
C ILE A 27 -3.14 -3.57 14.14
N ASN A 28 -1.92 -3.14 14.45
CA ASN A 28 -1.51 -2.78 15.82
C ASN A 28 -2.27 -1.57 16.38
N THR A 29 -2.76 -0.69 15.50
CA THR A 29 -3.53 0.51 15.88
C THR A 29 -5.04 0.33 15.86
N ARG A 30 -5.57 -0.85 15.47
CA ARG A 30 -7.02 -1.07 15.46
C ARG A 30 -7.59 -1.14 16.88
N GLY A 31 -8.31 -0.07 17.25
CA GLY A 31 -9.37 -0.16 18.25
C GLY A 31 -10.49 -1.09 17.75
N ARG A 32 -11.09 -1.86 18.67
CA ARG A 32 -12.19 -2.82 18.42
C ARG A 32 -13.29 -2.19 17.55
N GLY A 33 -13.41 -2.55 16.26
CA GLY A 33 -14.60 -2.20 15.46
C GLY A 33 -14.47 -2.09 13.94
N ARG A 34 -13.29 -1.79 13.36
CA ARG A 34 -13.16 -1.69 11.89
C ARG A 34 -12.86 -3.04 11.25
N LYS A 35 -13.67 -3.46 10.27
CA LYS A 35 -13.52 -4.74 9.54
C LYS A 35 -12.36 -4.72 8.53
N SER A 36 -12.16 -3.62 7.80
CA SER A 36 -11.11 -3.50 6.76
C SER A 36 -10.16 -2.30 6.98
N VAL A 37 -8.90 -2.46 6.56
CA VAL A 37 -7.91 -1.38 6.49
C VAL A 37 -8.03 -0.78 5.10
N LEU A 38 -8.28 0.52 5.00
CA LEU A 38 -8.33 1.21 3.72
C LEU A 38 -6.99 1.88 3.45
N ILE A 39 -6.32 1.50 2.37
CA ILE A 39 -5.08 2.14 1.92
C ILE A 39 -5.28 2.58 0.49
N SER A 40 -4.81 3.78 0.17
CA SER A 40 -4.83 4.32 -1.18
C SER A 40 -3.44 4.24 -1.83
N SER A 41 -3.38 4.14 -3.16
CA SER A 41 -2.11 4.13 -3.89
C SER A 41 -1.31 5.42 -3.64
N ASN A 42 -2.00 6.55 -3.44
CA ASN A 42 -1.35 7.83 -3.11
C ASN A 42 -0.81 7.89 -1.69
N SER A 43 -1.53 7.34 -0.71
CA SER A 43 -1.01 7.28 0.66
C SER A 43 0.23 6.39 0.73
N LEU A 44 0.23 5.26 0.00
CA LEU A 44 1.43 4.43 -0.11
C LEU A 44 2.58 5.17 -0.79
N THR A 45 2.31 5.87 -1.91
CA THR A 45 3.31 6.70 -2.61
C THR A 45 3.96 7.71 -1.66
N ASN A 46 3.13 8.46 -0.93
CA ASN A 46 3.62 9.48 0.00
C ASN A 46 4.44 8.86 1.14
N ARG A 47 3.97 7.74 1.70
CA ARG A 47 4.66 7.00 2.76
C ARG A 47 6.02 6.49 2.28
N PHE A 48 6.08 5.87 1.11
CA PHE A 48 7.31 5.34 0.52
C PHE A 48 8.34 6.45 0.26
N ILE A 49 7.90 7.57 -0.33
CA ILE A 49 8.80 8.70 -0.59
C ILE A 49 9.33 9.29 0.71
N PHE A 50 8.47 9.43 1.72
CA PHE A 50 8.87 9.95 3.01
C PHE A 50 9.84 9.01 3.74
N SER A 51 9.57 7.71 3.78
CA SER A 51 10.44 6.74 4.45
C SER A 51 11.81 6.64 3.80
N ARG A 52 11.88 6.77 2.47
CA ARG A 52 13.14 6.60 1.72
C ARG A 52 13.99 7.86 1.66
N TRP A 53 13.37 9.04 1.54
CA TRP A 53 14.10 10.29 1.30
C TRP A 53 13.75 11.44 2.25
N GLY A 54 12.84 11.23 3.22
CA GLY A 54 12.36 12.29 4.10
C GLY A 54 11.53 13.36 3.39
N ILE A 55 11.16 13.14 2.13
CA ILE A 55 10.47 14.12 1.29
C ILE A 55 8.97 14.09 1.59
N ARG A 56 8.41 15.26 1.94
CA ARG A 56 7.00 15.42 2.29
C ARG A 56 6.12 15.67 1.06
N PRO A 57 4.82 15.35 1.09
CA PRO A 57 3.89 15.63 0.00
C PRO A 57 3.81 17.13 -0.40
N SER A 58 4.03 18.04 0.54
CA SER A 58 4.10 19.49 0.27
C SER A 58 5.23 19.87 -0.69
N GLN A 59 6.27 19.02 -0.81
CA GLN A 59 7.40 19.24 -1.70
C GLN A 59 7.18 18.62 -3.10
N ARG A 60 5.97 18.11 -3.41
CA ARG A 60 5.67 17.44 -4.68
C ARG A 60 6.00 18.26 -5.92
N ARG A 61 5.76 19.57 -5.90
CA ARG A 61 6.08 20.47 -7.03
C ARG A 61 7.58 20.48 -7.33
N ARG A 62 8.42 20.36 -6.29
CA ARG A 62 9.88 20.37 -6.39
C ARG A 62 10.45 19.04 -6.88
N TYR A 63 9.82 17.92 -6.51
CA TYR A 63 10.27 16.56 -6.85
C TYR A 63 9.25 15.85 -7.77
N LYS A 64 8.80 16.54 -8.82
CA LYS A 64 7.65 16.09 -9.63
C LYS A 64 7.89 14.72 -10.25
N ASN A 65 9.10 14.47 -10.74
CA ASN A 65 9.40 13.22 -11.43
C ASN A 65 9.48 12.06 -10.43
N LEU A 66 10.08 12.29 -9.26
CA LEU A 66 10.06 11.34 -8.14
C LEU A 66 8.64 10.89 -7.79
N PHE A 67 7.76 11.85 -7.53
CA PHE A 67 6.36 11.55 -7.18
C PHE A 67 5.61 10.85 -8.31
N ALA A 68 5.82 11.24 -9.56
CA ALA A 68 5.17 10.62 -10.71
C ALA A 68 5.58 9.15 -10.88
N SER A 69 6.89 8.86 -10.82
CA SER A 69 7.43 7.52 -11.00
C SER A 69 7.01 6.57 -9.88
N VAL A 70 7.13 6.99 -8.61
CA VAL A 70 6.69 6.16 -7.47
C VAL A 70 5.18 5.94 -7.54
N ARG A 71 4.38 6.97 -7.86
CA ARG A 71 2.92 6.83 -7.98
C ARG A 71 2.53 5.81 -9.04
N LYS A 72 3.19 5.84 -10.20
CA LYS A 72 2.97 4.87 -11.27
C LYS A 72 3.21 3.45 -10.75
N GLN A 73 4.33 3.22 -10.07
CA GLN A 73 4.66 1.89 -9.55
C GLN A 73 3.73 1.45 -8.41
N SER A 74 3.40 2.33 -7.46
CA SER A 74 2.44 2.01 -6.39
C SER A 74 1.08 1.60 -6.96
N ARG A 75 0.65 2.22 -8.07
CA ARG A 75 -0.58 1.82 -8.75
C ARG A 75 -0.48 0.42 -9.38
N VAL A 76 0.64 0.09 -10.02
CA VAL A 76 0.89 -1.27 -10.55
C VAL A 76 0.83 -2.30 -9.44
N VAL A 77 1.46 -2.03 -8.30
CA VAL A 77 1.43 -2.89 -7.11
C VAL A 77 0.00 -3.08 -6.60
N PHE A 78 -0.78 -2.00 -6.51
CA PHE A 78 -2.19 -2.08 -6.10
C PHE A 78 -3.04 -2.90 -7.07
N GLN A 79 -2.87 -2.71 -8.38
CA GLN A 79 -3.57 -3.50 -9.39
C GLN A 79 -3.21 -4.99 -9.28
N HIS A 80 -1.93 -5.30 -9.06
CA HIS A 80 -1.47 -6.66 -8.86
C HIS A 80 -2.16 -7.33 -7.65
N PHE A 81 -2.20 -6.65 -6.50
CA PHE A 81 -2.86 -7.20 -5.31
C PHE A 81 -4.38 -7.30 -5.46
N LEU A 82 -5.01 -6.33 -6.12
CA LEU A 82 -6.43 -6.40 -6.42
C LEU A 82 -6.77 -7.60 -7.30
N LEU A 83 -5.96 -7.86 -8.35
CA LEU A 83 -6.15 -9.03 -9.24
C LEU A 83 -5.94 -10.35 -8.51
N ARG A 84 -4.98 -10.42 -7.58
CA ARG A 84 -4.76 -11.62 -6.76
C ARG A 84 -5.86 -11.84 -5.72
N GLY A 85 -6.58 -10.79 -5.33
CA GLY A 85 -7.63 -10.85 -4.30
C GLY A 85 -7.11 -11.13 -2.89
N ARG A 86 -5.81 -11.35 -2.70
CA ARG A 86 -5.18 -11.58 -1.39
C ARG A 86 -3.74 -11.09 -1.32
N VAL A 87 -3.28 -10.76 -0.11
CA VAL A 87 -1.87 -10.54 0.25
C VAL A 87 -1.52 -11.49 1.39
N GLU A 88 -0.38 -12.18 1.28
CA GLU A 88 0.10 -13.06 2.34
C GLU A 88 1.61 -12.94 2.53
N TRP A 89 2.07 -13.02 3.77
CA TRP A 89 3.48 -13.15 4.12
C TRP A 89 3.62 -13.88 5.47
N THR A 90 4.82 -14.39 5.72
CA THR A 90 5.18 -15.01 6.99
C THR A 90 6.28 -14.19 7.65
N GLU A 91 6.13 -13.92 8.94
CA GLU A 91 7.10 -13.21 9.77
C GLU A 91 7.10 -13.84 11.16
N ASP A 92 8.26 -14.16 11.72
CA ASP A 92 8.41 -14.75 13.07
C ASP A 92 7.52 -15.98 13.35
N SER A 93 7.28 -16.81 12.32
CA SER A 93 6.37 -17.97 12.33
C SER A 93 4.87 -17.64 12.36
N GLU A 94 4.50 -16.37 12.35
CA GLU A 94 3.13 -15.91 12.16
C GLU A 94 2.83 -15.72 10.67
N ARG A 95 1.71 -16.28 10.20
CA ARG A 95 1.23 -16.10 8.83
C ARG A 95 0.19 -14.97 8.81
N HIS A 96 0.52 -13.88 8.14
CA HIS A 96 -0.42 -12.79 7.91
C HIS A 96 -1.10 -12.98 6.56
N VAL A 97 -2.43 -13.01 6.55
CA VAL A 97 -3.24 -13.13 5.34
C VAL A 97 -4.29 -12.03 5.31
N PHE A 98 -4.42 -11.38 4.16
CA PHE A 98 -5.42 -10.35 3.94
C PHE A 98 -6.20 -10.62 2.66
N GLY A 99 -7.53 -10.57 2.75
CA GLY A 99 -8.41 -10.43 1.59
C GLY A 99 -8.33 -9.01 1.05
N VAL A 100 -8.31 -8.86 -0.28
CA VAL A 100 -8.18 -7.57 -0.98
C VAL A 100 -9.40 -7.32 -1.84
N TYR A 101 -9.98 -6.13 -1.73
CA TYR A 101 -11.05 -5.69 -2.62
C TYR A 101 -10.90 -4.23 -3.02
N LYS A 102 -11.45 -3.86 -4.17
CA LYS A 102 -11.54 -2.46 -4.59
C LYS A 102 -12.59 -1.76 -3.74
N PHE A 103 -12.17 -0.75 -2.99
CA PHE A 103 -13.08 0.09 -2.22
C PHE A 103 -13.61 1.24 -3.09
N ASP A 104 -12.71 1.99 -3.72
CA ASP A 104 -13.06 3.14 -4.56
C ASP A 104 -11.90 3.51 -5.51
N GLU A 105 -12.16 4.38 -6.48
CA GLU A 105 -11.14 4.98 -7.33
C GLU A 105 -11.50 6.43 -7.72
N ILE A 106 -10.73 7.38 -7.19
CA ILE A 106 -10.97 8.81 -7.40
C ILE A 106 -9.79 9.42 -8.15
N ARG A 107 -10.02 9.91 -9.38
CA ARG A 107 -9.00 10.59 -10.21
C ARG A 107 -7.67 9.79 -10.29
N GLY A 108 -7.80 8.48 -10.52
CA GLY A 108 -6.67 7.55 -10.61
C GLY A 108 -5.98 7.20 -9.28
N ASN A 109 -6.53 7.62 -8.14
CA ASN A 109 -6.15 7.11 -6.81
C ASN A 109 -6.93 5.84 -6.50
N LEU A 110 -6.29 4.68 -6.57
CA LEU A 110 -6.94 3.41 -6.28
C LEU A 110 -6.95 3.18 -4.76
N ILE A 111 -8.12 2.96 -4.20
CA ILE A 111 -8.31 2.69 -2.77
C ILE A 111 -8.72 1.23 -2.62
N LEU A 112 -7.92 0.48 -1.86
CA LEU A 112 -8.16 -0.93 -1.59
C LEU A 112 -8.53 -1.12 -0.13
N GLY A 113 -9.48 -2.02 0.10
CA GLY A 113 -9.78 -2.55 1.41
C GLY A 113 -9.02 -3.86 1.63
N PHE A 114 -8.36 -3.94 2.78
CA PHE A 114 -7.61 -5.11 3.23
C PHE A 114 -8.29 -5.68 4.48
N VAL A 115 -8.79 -6.91 4.41
CA VAL A 115 -9.45 -7.61 5.51
C VAL A 115 -8.51 -8.64 6.06
N ALA A 116 -8.05 -8.48 7.31
CA ALA A 116 -7.24 -9.50 7.96
C ALA A 116 -8.06 -10.79 8.08
N MET A 117 -7.50 -11.89 7.61
CA MET A 117 -8.10 -13.22 7.71
C MET A 117 -7.48 -13.93 8.92
N THR A 118 -8.33 -14.40 9.83
CA THR A 118 -7.91 -15.37 10.84
C THR A 118 -7.98 -16.77 10.25
N PRO A 119 -7.26 -17.77 10.79
CA PRO A 119 -7.35 -19.17 10.35
C PRO A 119 -8.79 -19.72 10.33
N GLU A 120 -9.66 -19.16 11.16
CA GLU A 120 -11.08 -19.52 11.29
C GLU A 120 -12.02 -18.75 10.35
N SER A 121 -11.51 -17.76 9.59
CA SER A 121 -12.32 -16.85 8.79
C SER A 121 -12.20 -17.15 7.29
N GLU A 122 -13.24 -17.75 6.73
CA GLU A 122 -13.45 -17.79 5.28
C GLU A 122 -13.93 -16.41 4.81
N TRP A 123 -13.00 -15.49 4.55
CA TRP A 123 -13.36 -14.25 3.88
C TRP A 123 -13.66 -14.53 2.41
N THR A 124 -14.93 -14.38 2.04
CA THR A 124 -15.38 -14.31 0.65
C THR A 124 -15.88 -12.89 0.38
N LEU A 125 -15.55 -12.36 -0.80
CA LEU A 125 -16.22 -11.18 -1.34
C LEU A 125 -17.72 -11.52 -1.38
N SER A 126 -18.53 -10.88 -0.52
CA SER A 126 -19.99 -11.02 -0.65
C SER A 126 -20.34 -10.53 -2.05
N LYS A 127 -20.78 -11.44 -2.93
CA LYS A 127 -21.25 -11.09 -4.27
C LYS A 127 -22.32 -10.01 -4.07
N ARG A 128 -22.03 -8.79 -4.52
CA ARG A 128 -23.05 -7.78 -4.74
C ARG A 128 -23.72 -8.08 -6.07
#